data_AF-A0A521GPX7-F1
#
_entry.id   AF-A0A521GPX7-F1
#
_cell.length_a   1.000
_cell.length_b   1.000
_cell.length_c   1.000
_cell.angle_alpha   90.00
_cell.angle_beta   90.00
_cell.angle_gamma   90.00
#
_symmetry.space_group_name_H-M   'P 1'
#
loop_
_entity.id
_entity.type
_entity.pdbx_description
1 polymer ?
#
loop_
_entity_poly.entity_id
_entity_poly.type
_entity_poly.pdbx_seq_one_letter_code
_entity_poly.pdbx_strand_id
1 'polypeptide(L)' 'MSRRPKKRTKKYSGEDAKRLQASSPEPVVHRYEAVERSKFGQWWHERKKLIRTVAIVVGVVILVIWMVVEIVNLIF' A
#
# COMPACT_ATOMS: atom_id res chain seq x y z
N MET A 1 -28.98 -43.39 31.83
CA MET A 1 -27.89 -42.61 31.20
C MET A 1 -28.52 -41.40 30.49
N SER A 2 -28.45 -40.20 31.08
CA SER A 2 -29.06 -39.00 30.51
C SER A 2 -28.26 -38.51 29.30
N ARG A 3 -28.83 -38.55 28.10
CA ARG A 3 -28.22 -37.98 26.90
C ARG A 3 -28.30 -36.45 26.97
N ARG A 4 -27.29 -35.81 27.56
CA ARG A 4 -27.17 -34.35 27.52
C ARG A 4 -26.60 -33.93 26.16
N PRO A 5 -27.24 -33.00 25.45
CA PRO A 5 -26.73 -32.55 24.16
C PRO A 5 -25.36 -31.89 24.31
N LYS A 6 -24.44 -32.20 23.39
CA LYS A 6 -23.07 -31.65 23.39
C LYS A 6 -23.13 -30.14 23.10
N LYS A 7 -22.60 -29.32 24.02
CA LYS A 7 -22.44 -27.88 23.80
C LYS A 7 -21.59 -27.64 22.55
N ARG A 8 -22.13 -26.92 21.56
CA ARG A 8 -21.40 -26.52 20.35
C ARG A 8 -20.46 -25.36 20.73
N THR A 9 -19.16 -25.62 20.73
CA THR A 9 -18.12 -24.62 21.01
C THR A 9 -17.50 -24.03 19.73
N LYS A 10 -18.00 -24.43 18.55
CA LYS A 10 -17.50 -23.90 17.28
C LYS A 10 -17.95 -22.45 17.13
N LYS A 11 -16.99 -21.55 16.90
CA LYS A 11 -17.24 -20.16 16.54
C LYS A 11 -18.08 -20.16 15.24
N TYR A 12 -19.23 -19.48 15.25
CA TYR A 12 -20.14 -19.43 14.12
C TYR A 12 -19.55 -18.52 13.02
N SER A 13 -19.50 -19.00 11.78
CA SER A 13 -18.83 -18.31 10.65
C SER A 13 -19.76 -18.07 9.45
N GLY A 14 -21.08 -18.06 9.66
CA GLY A 14 -22.06 -17.74 8.61
C GLY A 14 -22.00 -16.28 8.16
N GLU A 15 -22.67 -15.92 7.07
CA GLU A 15 -22.70 -14.54 6.56
C GLU A 15 -23.29 -13.55 7.58
N ASP A 16 -24.26 -13.99 8.38
CA ASP A 16 -24.81 -13.20 9.49
C ASP A 16 -23.78 -12.91 10.58
N ALA A 17 -22.78 -13.77 10.76
CA ALA A 17 -21.68 -13.53 11.70
C ALA A 17 -20.82 -12.33 11.27
N LYS A 18 -20.63 -12.12 9.96
CA LYS A 18 -19.90 -10.95 9.43
C LYS A 18 -20.67 -9.66 9.66
N ARG A 19 -22.01 -9.69 9.50
CA ARG A 19 -22.89 -8.55 9.82
C ARG A 19 -22.90 -8.24 11.31
N LEU A 20 -22.98 -9.25 12.17
CA LEU A 20 -22.89 -9.08 13.61
C LEU A 20 -21.52 -8.59 14.05
N GLN A 21 -20.44 -8.97 13.37
CA GLN A 21 -19.08 -8.48 13.66
C GLN A 21 -18.91 -7.00 13.33
N ALA A 22 -19.64 -6.47 12.33
CA ALA A 22 -19.70 -5.03 12.05
C ALA A 22 -20.47 -4.23 13.14
N SER A 23 -21.36 -4.89 13.89
CA SER A 23 -22.13 -4.31 15.00
C SER A 23 -21.61 -4.72 16.39
N SER A 24 -20.56 -5.53 16.45
CA SER A 24 -19.99 -6.05 17.69
C SER A 24 -18.84 -5.15 18.14
N PRO A 25 -18.74 -4.80 19.44
CA PRO A 25 -17.64 -3.98 19.97
C PRO A 25 -16.29 -4.73 20.05
N GLU A 26 -16.20 -5.96 19.53
CA GLU A 26 -14.96 -6.74 19.56
C GLU A 26 -13.96 -6.18 18.52
N PRO A 27 -12.80 -5.66 18.95
CA PRO A 27 -11.87 -4.99 18.06
C PRO A 27 -11.23 -6.00 17.10
N VAL A 28 -11.21 -5.66 15.80
CA VAL A 28 -10.44 -6.40 14.81
C VAL A 28 -8.96 -6.14 15.09
N VAL A 29 -8.28 -7.15 15.65
CA VAL A 29 -6.85 -7.07 15.93
C VAL A 29 -6.09 -7.27 14.61
N HIS A 30 -5.66 -6.15 14.01
CA HIS A 30 -4.72 -6.18 12.90
C HIS A 30 -3.31 -6.45 13.44
N ARG A 31 -2.75 -7.60 13.09
CA ARG A 31 -1.34 -7.92 13.36
C ARG A 31 -0.51 -7.41 12.19
N TYR A 32 0.34 -6.43 12.45
CA TYR A 32 1.30 -5.92 11.49
C TYR A 32 2.67 -6.53 11.81
N GLU A 33 3.22 -7.28 10.86
CA GLU A 33 4.59 -7.76 10.94
C GLU A 33 5.47 -6.80 10.13
N ALA A 34 6.57 -6.34 10.73
CA ALA A 34 7.57 -5.56 10.02
C ALA A 34 8.25 -6.49 9.01
N VAL A 35 8.05 -6.24 7.72
CA VAL A 35 8.82 -6.95 6.69
C VAL A 35 10.29 -6.60 6.88
N GLU A 36 11.12 -7.59 7.20
CA GLU A 36 12.57 -7.44 7.20
C GLU A 36 13.01 -7.11 5.76
N ARG A 37 13.29 -5.83 5.53
CA ARG A 37 13.83 -5.33 4.28
C ARG A 37 15.29 -4.99 4.50
N SER A 38 16.15 -5.40 3.58
CA SER A 38 17.54 -4.96 3.56
C SER A 38 17.62 -3.43 3.52
N LYS A 39 18.73 -2.85 4.01
CA LYS A 39 18.95 -1.39 4.03
C LYS A 39 18.65 -0.73 2.67
N PHE A 40 19.02 -1.41 1.59
CA PHE A 40 18.75 -0.96 0.22
C PHE A 40 17.25 -0.98 -0.13
N GLY A 41 16.53 -2.05 0.22
CA GLY A 41 15.10 -2.16 -0.02
C GLY A 41 14.27 -1.15 0.78
N GLN A 42 14.69 -0.84 2.01
CA GLN A 42 14.08 0.23 2.83
C GLN A 42 14.30 1.60 2.19
N TRP A 43 15.55 1.90 1.82
CA TRP A 43 15.92 3.17 1.18
C TRP A 43 15.12 3.42 -0.11
N TRP A 44 15.01 2.41 -0.98
CA TRP A 44 14.21 2.52 -2.20
C TRP A 44 12.74 2.76 -1.87
N HIS A 45 12.18 2.03 -0.90
CA HIS A 45 10.76 2.13 -0.59
C HIS A 45 10.37 3.49 -0.01
N GLU A 46 11.25 4.10 0.79
CA GLU A 46 11.06 5.45 1.32
C GLU A 46 11.23 6.51 0.22
N ARG A 47 12.26 6.36 -0.62
CA ARG A 47 12.64 7.41 -1.58
C ARG A 47 11.98 7.29 -2.94
N LYS A 48 11.31 6.18 -3.28
CA LYS A 48 10.63 5.99 -4.58
C LYS A 48 9.72 7.15 -4.97
N LYS A 49 9.02 7.75 -3.99
CA LYS A 49 8.11 8.89 -4.24
C LYS A 49 8.91 10.14 -4.61
N LEU A 50 9.99 10.42 -3.86
CA LEU A 50 10.89 11.53 -4.12
C LEU A 50 11.61 11.36 -5.47
N ILE A 51 12.15 10.16 -5.73
CA ILE A 51 12.84 9.83 -6.98
C ILE A 51 11.90 10.01 -8.17
N ARG A 52 10.64 9.57 -8.07
CA ARG A 52 9.64 9.77 -9.11
C ARG A 52 9.39 11.25 -9.39
N THR A 53 9.24 12.07 -8.34
CA THR A 53 9.06 13.52 -8.51
C THR A 53 10.28 14.18 -9.14
N VAL A 54 11.49 13.86 -8.67
CA VAL A 54 12.74 14.40 -9.21
C VAL A 54 12.91 13.99 -10.68
N ALA A 55 12.62 12.75 -11.04
CA ALA A 55 12.71 12.27 -12.42
C ALA A 55 11.79 13.05 -13.37
N ILE A 56 10.57 13.38 -12.94
CA ILE A 56 9.64 14.19 -13.73
C ILE A 56 10.19 15.60 -13.94
N VAL A 57 10.66 16.24 -12.85
CA VAL A 57 11.21 17.61 -12.93
C VAL A 57 12.43 17.64 -13.87
N VAL A 58 13.34 16.68 -13.75
CA VAL A 58 14.51 16.56 -14.62
C VAL A 58 14.09 16.37 -16.08
N GLY A 59 13.09 15.52 -16.34
CA GLY A 59 12.56 15.32 -17.69
C GLY A 59 12.01 16.60 -18.32
N VAL A 60 11.28 17.41 -17.54
CA VAL A 60 10.77 18.71 -18.00
C VAL A 60 11.91 19.69 -18.30
N VAL A 61 12.91 19.77 -17.42
CA VAL A 61 14.07 20.66 -17.61
C VAL A 61 14.83 20.30 -18.89
N ILE A 62 15.08 19.00 -19.12
CA ILE A 62 15.74 18.53 -20.34
C ILE A 62 14.92 18.89 -21.58
N LEU A 63 13.61 18.71 -21.54
CA LEU A 63 12.71 19.05 -22.65
C LEU A 63 12.74 20.55 -22.98
N VAL A 64 12.78 21.41 -21.96
CA VAL A 64 12.91 22.86 -22.13
C VAL A 64 14.25 23.21 -22.77
N ILE A 65 15.36 22.65 -22.27
CA ILE A 65 16.69 22.87 -22.84
C ILE A 65 16.70 22.45 -24.31
N TRP A 66 16.17 21.28 -24.62
CA TRP A 66 16.10 20.76 -25.98
C TRP A 66 15.32 21.69 -26.90
N MET A 67 14.16 22.20 -26.47
CA MET A 67 13.39 23.20 -27.22
C MET A 67 14.19 24.49 -27.49
N VAL A 68 14.93 25.00 -26.50
CA VAL A 68 15.76 26.20 -26.69
C VAL A 68 16.87 25.94 -27.72
N VAL A 69 17.53 24.78 -27.64
CA VAL A 69 18.57 24.39 -28.61
C VAL A 69 17.99 24.32 -30.03
N GLU A 70 16.82 23.72 -30.19
CA GLU A 70 16.14 23.61 -31.48
C GLU A 70 15.81 25.00 -32.07
N ILE A 71 15.32 25.93 -31.23
CA ILE A 71 15.02 27.30 -31.64
C ILE A 71 16.29 28.04 -32.07
N VAL A 72 17.39 27.88 -31.33
CA VAL A 72 18.68 28.49 -31.69
C VAL A 72 19.17 27.96 -33.04
N ASN A 73 19.12 26.64 -33.24
CA ASN A 73 19.50 26.00 -34.51
C ASN A 73 18.58 26.35 -35.69
N LEU A 74 17.33 26.76 -35.43
CA LEU A 74 16.42 27.22 -36.48
C LEU A 74 16.76 28.64 -36.94
N ILE A 75 17.25 29.48 -36.02
CA ILE A 75 17.49 30.91 -36.24
C ILE A 75 18.89 31.18 -36.78
N PHE A 76 19.90 30.45 -36.29
CA PHE A 76 21.31 30.55 -36.69
C PHE A 76 21.67 29.45 -37.69
#